data_AF-A0A9D9V7P3-F1
#
_entry.id   AF-A0A9D9V7P3-F1
#
_cell.length_a   1.000
_cell.length_b   1.000
_cell.length_c   1.000
_cell.angle_alpha   90.00
_cell.angle_beta   90.00
_cell.angle_gamma   90.00
#
_symmetry.space_group_name_H-M   'P 1'
#
loop_
_entity.id
_entity.type
_entity.pdbx_description
1 polymer ?
#
loop_
_entity_poly.entity_id
_entity_poly.type
_entity_poly.pdbx_seq_one_letter_code
_entity_poly.pdbx_strand_id
1 'polypeptide(L)'
;MKCNQCDKAAMYSIGPNQVPVCLTCYKDWKQISIDTMNTAHRAMQWADQTMKEILGFPPGNSPVNNVDINMGNINHINNSTVGLINNGKIQTSSIEVAIDSLQKNNQKEMAAILTKLSDLLLTDSSISTGQKKSSLELIEFIAEEAIKPNDHRKTGLIFDAIVKLEAFFSLVTSGLTVWNQYHQYLVSFFS
;
A
#
# COMPACT_ATOMS: atom_id res chain seq x y z
N MET A 1 19.84 -31.54 1.50
CA MET A 1 20.96 -30.58 1.66
C MET A 1 20.62 -29.64 2.81
N LYS A 2 21.59 -29.32 3.69
CA LYS A 2 21.38 -28.39 4.81
C LYS A 2 21.69 -26.96 4.38
N CYS A 3 21.02 -25.99 4.99
CA CYS A 3 21.33 -24.57 4.81
C CYS A 3 22.71 -24.26 5.39
N ASN A 4 23.49 -23.45 4.70
CA ASN A 4 24.83 -23.07 5.18
C ASN A 4 24.81 -22.08 6.36
N GLN A 5 23.64 -21.48 6.63
CA GLN A 5 23.46 -20.45 7.67
C GLN A 5 22.63 -20.96 8.88
N CYS A 6 21.96 -22.10 8.78
CA CYS A 6 21.19 -22.68 9.86
C CYS A 6 20.91 -24.18 9.65
N ASP A 7 20.46 -24.88 10.68
CA ASP A 7 20.17 -26.33 10.61
C ASP A 7 18.92 -26.73 9.82
N LYS A 8 18.26 -25.78 9.15
CA LYS A 8 17.06 -26.03 8.34
C LYS A 8 17.41 -26.65 6.99
N ALA A 9 16.44 -27.34 6.38
CA ALA A 9 16.58 -27.85 5.02
C ALA A 9 16.79 -26.70 4.01
N ALA A 10 17.80 -26.85 3.15
CA ALA A 10 18.04 -25.91 2.07
C ALA A 10 17.07 -26.14 0.91
N MET A 11 16.57 -25.03 0.34
CA MET A 11 15.62 -25.04 -0.78
C MET A 11 16.08 -24.15 -1.95
N TYR A 12 16.98 -23.20 -1.70
CA TYR A 12 17.47 -22.24 -2.70
C TYR A 12 19.00 -22.24 -2.71
N SER A 13 19.61 -21.73 -3.78
CA SER A 13 21.04 -21.48 -3.87
C SER A 13 21.29 -20.01 -4.22
N ILE A 14 22.33 -19.41 -3.63
CA ILE A 14 22.69 -18.00 -3.86
C ILE A 14 24.14 -17.84 -4.32
N GLY A 15 24.36 -16.85 -5.18
CA GLY A 15 25.68 -16.45 -5.67
C GLY A 15 26.32 -17.40 -6.70
N PRO A 16 27.52 -17.06 -7.20
CA PRO A 16 28.23 -17.86 -8.20
C PRO A 16 28.65 -19.24 -7.68
N ASN A 17 28.86 -19.37 -6.37
CA ASN A 17 29.22 -20.63 -5.70
C ASN A 17 28.00 -21.48 -5.31
N GLN A 18 26.79 -21.09 -5.73
CA GLN A 18 25.53 -21.80 -5.46
C GLN A 18 25.35 -22.24 -4.00
N VAL A 19 25.60 -21.34 -3.05
CA VAL A 19 25.55 -21.67 -1.61
C VAL A 19 24.12 -22.04 -1.23
N PRO A 20 23.87 -23.24 -0.67
CA PRO A 20 22.52 -23.70 -0.35
C PRO A 20 21.99 -22.97 0.89
N VAL A 21 20.79 -22.41 0.77
CA VAL A 21 20.11 -21.64 1.83
C VAL A 21 18.67 -22.09 2.00
N CYS A 22 18.15 -21.97 3.23
CA CYS A 22 16.73 -22.20 3.52
C CYS A 22 15.88 -20.99 3.09
N LEU A 23 14.56 -21.17 3.05
CA LEU A 23 13.62 -20.11 2.67
C LEU A 23 13.77 -18.83 3.51
N THR A 24 13.96 -18.96 4.83
CA THR A 24 14.13 -17.80 5.72
C THR A 24 15.40 -17.02 5.38
N CYS A 25 16.54 -17.70 5.30
CA CYS A 25 17.81 -17.04 4.98
C CYS A 25 17.82 -16.43 3.57
N TYR A 26 17.14 -17.08 2.61
CA TYR A 26 16.99 -16.54 1.27
C TYR A 26 16.18 -15.24 1.24
N LYS A 27 15.07 -15.21 1.99
CA LYS A 27 14.23 -14.03 2.15
C LYS A 27 15.00 -12.87 2.77
N ASP A 28 15.72 -13.12 3.86
CA ASP A 28 16.49 -12.07 4.54
C ASP A 28 17.60 -11.52 3.61
N TRP A 29 18.29 -12.40 2.87
CA TRP A 29 19.28 -11.98 1.88
C TRP A 29 18.67 -11.12 0.76
N LYS A 30 17.48 -11.49 0.27
CA LYS A 30 16.76 -10.69 -0.73
C LYS A 30 16.36 -9.31 -0.20
N GLN A 31 15.88 -9.24 1.04
CA GLN A 31 15.55 -7.95 1.67
C GLN A 31 16.77 -7.04 1.75
N ILE A 32 17.90 -7.55 2.26
CA ILE A 32 19.15 -6.78 2.37
C ILE A 32 19.63 -6.30 0.99
N SER A 33 19.49 -7.13 -0.04
CA SER A 33 19.87 -6.77 -1.41
C SER A 33 19.05 -5.60 -1.94
N ILE A 34 17.74 -5.60 -1.66
CA ILE A 34 16.83 -4.52 -2.05
C ILE A 34 17.15 -3.24 -1.27
N ASP A 35 17.34 -3.34 0.03
CA ASP A 35 17.68 -2.18 0.87
C ASP A 35 18.97 -1.53 0.36
N THR A 36 19.96 -2.33 -0.01
CA THR A 36 21.22 -1.86 -0.62
C THR A 36 20.97 -1.12 -1.94
N MET A 37 20.10 -1.65 -2.82
CA MET A 37 19.73 -0.98 -4.07
C MET A 37 19.01 0.36 -3.82
N ASN A 38 18.12 0.40 -2.83
CA ASN A 38 17.39 1.62 -2.47
C ASN A 38 18.35 2.68 -1.92
N THR A 39 19.32 2.30 -1.08
CA THR A 39 20.36 3.22 -0.60
C THR A 39 21.21 3.75 -1.76
N ALA A 40 21.61 2.89 -2.71
CA ALA A 40 22.36 3.30 -3.88
C ALA A 40 21.56 4.27 -4.77
N HIS A 41 20.27 4.03 -4.94
CA HIS A 41 19.39 4.92 -5.70
C HIS A 41 19.29 6.31 -5.06
N ARG A 42 19.11 6.37 -3.73
CA ARG A 42 19.10 7.65 -2.99
C ARG A 42 20.43 8.39 -3.09
N ALA A 43 21.56 7.67 -3.06
CA ALA A 43 22.87 8.27 -3.26
C ALA A 43 23.04 8.87 -4.66
N MET A 44 22.53 8.19 -5.70
CA MET A 44 22.53 8.72 -7.07
C MET A 44 21.65 9.96 -7.21
N GLN A 45 20.45 9.95 -6.62
CA GLN A 45 19.56 11.12 -6.62
C GLN A 45 20.21 12.31 -5.90
N TRP A 46 20.88 12.06 -4.77
CA TRP A 46 21.63 13.10 -4.06
C TRP A 46 22.77 13.67 -4.93
N ALA A 47 23.56 12.82 -5.59
CA ALA A 47 24.65 13.26 -6.45
C ALA A 47 24.15 14.10 -7.65
N ASP A 48 23.02 13.70 -8.26
CA ASP A 48 22.38 14.45 -9.34
C ASP A 48 21.92 15.85 -8.86
N GLN A 49 21.32 15.93 -7.67
CA GLN A 49 20.94 17.21 -7.06
C GLN A 49 22.16 18.11 -6.81
N THR A 50 23.21 17.57 -6.20
CA THR A 50 24.46 18.32 -5.94
C THR A 50 25.08 18.83 -7.25
N MET A 51 25.09 18.03 -8.31
CA MET A 51 25.64 18.46 -9.60
C MET A 51 24.81 19.57 -10.24
N LYS A 52 23.48 19.52 -10.13
CA LYS A 52 22.58 20.58 -10.60
C LYS A 52 22.80 21.89 -9.83
N GLU A 53 22.99 21.82 -8.52
CA GLU A 53 23.30 22.98 -7.67
C GLU A 53 24.63 23.63 -8.08
N ILE A 54 25.68 22.83 -8.28
CA ILE A 54 27.00 23.32 -8.72
C ILE A 54 26.91 24.03 -10.08
N LEU A 55 26.10 23.50 -11.00
CA LEU A 55 25.90 24.05 -12.33
C LEU A 55 24.90 25.23 -12.37
N GLY A 56 24.35 25.63 -11.23
CA GLY A 56 23.42 26.77 -11.12
C GLY A 56 22.02 26.49 -11.65
N PHE A 57 21.66 25.22 -11.86
CA PHE A 57 20.28 24.84 -12.14
C PHE A 57 19.47 24.91 -10.84
N PRO A 58 18.24 25.45 -10.86
CA PRO A 58 17.37 25.41 -9.69
C PRO A 58 17.19 23.95 -9.27
N PRO A 59 17.21 23.63 -7.95
CA PRO A 59 16.93 22.29 -7.49
C PRO A 59 15.51 21.94 -7.92
N GLY A 60 15.40 21.09 -8.94
CA GLY A 60 14.13 20.51 -9.30
C GLY A 60 13.67 19.66 -8.12
N ASN A 61 12.45 19.87 -7.65
CA ASN A 61 11.74 18.90 -6.81
C ASN A 61 11.45 17.66 -7.67
N SER A 62 12.49 16.96 -8.14
CA SER A 62 12.31 15.59 -8.59
C SER A 62 11.91 14.86 -7.33
N PRO A 63 10.66 14.36 -7.23
CA PRO A 63 10.28 13.57 -6.08
C PRO A 63 11.36 12.50 -5.93
N VAL A 64 11.95 12.43 -4.75
CA VAL A 64 12.68 11.23 -4.32
C VAL A 64 11.61 10.16 -4.43
N ASN A 65 11.55 9.50 -5.58
CA ASN A 65 10.72 8.34 -5.75
C ASN A 65 11.34 7.37 -4.76
N ASN A 66 10.72 7.26 -3.59
CA ASN A 66 10.84 6.09 -2.76
C ASN A 66 10.28 4.99 -3.67
N VAL A 67 11.15 4.43 -4.50
CA VAL A 67 10.91 3.10 -5.03
C VAL A 67 11.03 2.22 -3.79
N ASP A 68 9.98 2.23 -2.97
CA ASP A 68 9.76 1.18 -1.99
C ASP A 68 9.50 -0.05 -2.84
N ILE A 69 10.58 -0.69 -3.25
CA ILE A 69 10.55 -2.06 -3.76
C ILE A 69 10.25 -2.92 -2.53
N ASN A 70 9.04 -2.79 -1.98
CA ASN A 70 8.59 -3.58 -0.86
C ASN A 70 8.20 -4.94 -1.44
N MET A 71 9.21 -5.80 -1.65
CA MET A 71 8.96 -7.19 -1.98
C MET A 71 8.51 -7.89 -0.71
N GLY A 72 7.21 -7.73 -0.41
CA GLY A 72 6.49 -8.68 0.40
C GLY A 72 6.87 -10.09 -0.05
N ASN A 73 7.38 -10.87 0.89
CA ASN A 73 7.96 -12.21 0.70
C ASN A 73 7.44 -12.94 -0.53
N ILE A 74 8.32 -13.19 -1.50
CA ILE A 74 8.01 -14.11 -2.59
C ILE A 74 7.89 -15.51 -2.00
N ASN A 75 6.67 -15.93 -1.68
CA ASN A 75 6.31 -17.33 -1.61
C ASN A 75 5.84 -17.76 -3.00
N HIS A 76 6.36 -18.88 -3.48
CA HIS A 76 6.05 -19.54 -4.74
C HIS A 76 4.56 -19.43 -5.12
N ILE A 77 4.25 -18.77 -6.24
CA ILE A 77 2.90 -18.78 -6.85
C ILE A 77 3.02 -19.55 -8.16
N ASN A 78 2.56 -20.81 -8.15
CA ASN A 78 2.26 -21.53 -9.38
C ASN A 78 1.01 -20.92 -10.01
N ASN A 79 1.12 -20.47 -11.26
CA ASN A 79 0.03 -20.11 -12.18
C ASN A 79 -1.18 -19.44 -11.56
N SER A 80 -1.18 -18.10 -11.48
CA SER A 80 -2.25 -17.21 -12.00
C SER A 80 -2.12 -15.81 -11.40
N THR A 81 -2.24 -14.81 -12.28
CA THR A 81 -2.70 -13.45 -12.01
C THR A 81 -1.86 -12.59 -11.06
N VAL A 82 -1.06 -11.71 -11.68
CA VAL A 82 -0.56 -10.40 -11.21
C VAL A 82 -0.81 -10.11 -9.73
N GLY A 83 0.24 -10.31 -8.94
CA GLY A 83 0.19 -10.38 -7.49
C GLY A 83 0.12 -9.04 -6.78
N LEU A 84 -0.84 -8.96 -5.86
CA LEU A 84 -0.86 -8.08 -4.69
C LEU A 84 -1.35 -8.89 -3.46
N ILE A 85 -0.74 -10.06 -3.25
CA ILE A 85 -1.02 -10.91 -2.08
C ILE A 85 -0.09 -10.46 -0.93
N ASN A 86 -0.47 -9.36 -0.29
CA ASN A 86 0.16 -8.91 0.96
C ASN A 86 -0.30 -9.83 2.11
N ASN A 87 0.66 -10.50 2.77
CA ASN A 87 0.51 -11.58 3.75
C ASN A 87 -0.15 -11.18 5.08
N GLY A 88 -1.46 -10.98 5.11
CA GLY A 88 -2.28 -11.07 6.33
C GLY A 88 -2.01 -10.03 7.44
N LYS A 89 -1.02 -9.15 7.28
CA LYS A 89 -0.91 -7.89 8.03
C LYS A 89 -1.57 -6.82 7.18
N ILE A 90 -2.67 -6.28 7.70
CA ILE A 90 -3.30 -5.09 7.14
C ILE A 90 -2.28 -3.96 7.28
N GLN A 91 -1.72 -3.48 6.17
CA GLN A 91 -0.86 -2.30 6.17
C GLN A 91 -1.78 -1.07 6.18
N THR A 92 -1.93 -0.41 7.32
CA THR A 92 -2.76 0.80 7.46
C THR A 92 -2.00 2.08 7.11
N SER A 93 -0.68 2.01 7.00
CA SER A 93 0.20 3.17 6.79
C SER A 93 -0.08 3.93 5.50
N SER A 94 -0.50 3.25 4.42
CA SER A 94 -0.86 3.89 3.15
C SER A 94 -2.17 4.69 3.26
N ILE A 95 -3.15 4.14 3.97
CA ILE A 95 -4.45 4.78 4.23
C ILE A 95 -4.27 6.01 5.13
N GLU A 96 -3.46 5.90 6.18
CA GLU A 96 -3.14 7.03 7.07
C GLU A 96 -2.52 8.19 6.27
N VAL A 97 -1.60 7.91 5.34
CA VAL A 97 -0.99 8.92 4.48
C VAL A 97 -2.01 9.57 3.54
N ALA A 98 -2.92 8.78 2.95
CA ALA A 98 -3.97 9.30 2.09
C ALA A 98 -4.96 10.20 2.86
N ILE A 99 -5.36 9.78 4.07
CA ILE A 99 -6.22 10.55 4.97
C ILE A 99 -5.55 11.84 5.44
N ASP A 100 -4.28 11.79 5.83
CA ASP A 100 -3.50 12.98 6.20
C ASP A 100 -3.40 13.97 5.03
N SER A 101 -3.28 13.45 3.81
CA SER A 101 -3.23 14.27 2.60
C SER A 101 -4.57 14.96 2.34
N LEU A 102 -5.71 14.32 2.63
CA LEU A 102 -7.03 14.97 2.57
C LEU A 102 -7.15 16.14 3.56
N GLN A 103 -6.67 15.95 4.80
CA GLN A 103 -6.68 17.01 5.80
C GLN A 103 -5.85 18.22 5.36
N LYS A 104 -4.67 17.98 4.77
CA LYS A 104 -3.79 19.03 4.22
C LYS A 104 -4.42 19.77 3.04
N ASN A 105 -5.24 19.09 2.24
CA ASN A 105 -5.99 19.68 1.13
C ASN A 105 -7.34 20.29 1.54
N ASN A 106 -7.52 20.59 2.83
CA ASN A 106 -8.74 21.17 3.40
C ASN A 106 -10.02 20.33 3.21
N GLN A 107 -9.88 19.02 2.94
CA GLN A 107 -10.98 18.06 2.84
C GLN A 107 -11.19 17.32 4.17
N LYS A 108 -11.34 18.09 5.26
CA LYS A 108 -11.35 17.55 6.63
C LYS A 108 -12.52 16.61 6.90
N GLU A 109 -13.67 16.90 6.32
CA GLU A 109 -14.88 16.10 6.50
C GLU A 109 -14.76 14.74 5.77
N MET A 110 -14.26 14.73 4.54
CA MET A 110 -13.92 13.48 3.83
C MET A 110 -12.90 12.65 4.62
N ALA A 111 -11.83 13.27 5.12
CA ALA A 111 -10.84 12.59 5.93
C ALA A 111 -11.47 11.93 7.18
N ALA A 112 -12.31 12.67 7.92
CA ALA A 112 -12.97 12.16 9.12
C ALA A 112 -13.93 11.00 8.82
N ILE A 113 -14.65 11.06 7.70
CA ILE A 113 -15.55 9.99 7.26
C ILE A 113 -14.75 8.72 6.95
N LEU A 114 -13.69 8.83 6.15
CA LEU A 114 -12.87 7.68 5.75
C LEU A 114 -12.16 7.06 6.96
N THR A 115 -11.67 7.86 7.92
CA THR A 115 -11.14 7.35 9.19
C THR A 115 -12.18 6.54 9.97
N LYS A 116 -13.40 7.08 10.10
CA LYS A 116 -14.44 6.40 10.86
C LYS A 116 -14.88 5.08 10.20
N LEU A 117 -14.92 5.06 8.86
CA LEU A 117 -15.20 3.85 8.08
C LEU A 117 -14.07 2.82 8.22
N SER A 118 -12.80 3.23 8.18
CA SER A 118 -11.66 2.32 8.36
C SER A 118 -11.60 1.73 9.76
N ASP A 119 -11.83 2.55 10.80
CA ASP A 119 -11.81 2.10 12.20
C ASP A 119 -12.89 1.04 12.45
N LEU A 120 -14.07 1.24 11.86
CA LEU A 120 -15.18 0.30 11.98
C LEU A 120 -14.83 -1.06 11.36
N LEU A 121 -14.17 -1.08 10.21
CA LEU A 121 -13.73 -2.31 9.55
C LEU A 121 -12.60 -3.01 10.32
N LEU A 122 -11.70 -2.25 10.93
CA LEU A 122 -10.57 -2.81 11.69
C LEU A 122 -11.05 -3.47 12.99
N THR A 123 -12.00 -2.84 13.68
CA THR A 123 -12.49 -3.26 15.00
C THR A 123 -13.51 -4.39 14.96
N ASP A 124 -14.23 -4.55 13.84
CA ASP A 124 -15.26 -5.58 13.70
C ASP A 124 -14.65 -7.00 13.59
N SER A 125 -15.15 -7.96 14.36
CA SER A 125 -14.67 -9.35 14.37
C SER A 125 -15.44 -10.30 13.43
N SER A 126 -16.51 -9.82 12.79
CA SER A 126 -17.40 -10.61 11.93
C SER A 126 -16.86 -10.80 10.51
N ILE A 127 -15.95 -9.92 10.08
CA ILE A 127 -15.33 -10.00 8.75
C ILE A 127 -13.92 -10.59 8.80
N SER A 128 -13.60 -11.41 7.79
CA SER A 128 -12.29 -12.05 7.66
C SER A 128 -11.17 -11.03 7.38
N THR A 129 -9.93 -11.40 7.68
CA THR A 129 -8.74 -10.57 7.38
C THR A 129 -8.65 -10.19 5.89
N GLY A 130 -9.04 -11.09 4.98
CA GLY A 130 -9.07 -10.82 3.55
C GLY A 130 -10.11 -9.77 3.15
N GLN A 131 -11.30 -9.84 3.75
CA GLN A 131 -12.36 -8.84 3.54
C GLN A 131 -11.97 -7.49 4.11
N LYS A 132 -11.39 -7.45 5.32
CA LYS A 132 -10.85 -6.21 5.92
C LYS A 132 -9.82 -5.55 5.02
N LYS A 133 -8.88 -6.33 4.51
CA LYS A 133 -7.85 -5.83 3.61
C LYS A 133 -8.48 -5.23 2.35
N SER A 134 -9.39 -5.98 1.70
CA SER A 134 -10.03 -5.54 0.46
C SER A 134 -10.87 -4.28 0.65
N SER A 135 -11.61 -4.16 1.76
CA SER A 135 -12.40 -2.97 2.05
C SER A 135 -11.51 -1.76 2.36
N LEU A 136 -10.39 -1.96 3.06
CA LEU A 136 -9.42 -0.91 3.34
C LEU A 136 -8.70 -0.41 2.08
N GLU A 137 -8.38 -1.30 1.13
CA GLU A 137 -7.85 -0.92 -0.19
C GLU A 137 -8.86 -0.05 -0.99
N LEU A 138 -10.16 -0.34 -0.88
CA LEU A 138 -11.19 0.50 -1.50
C LEU A 138 -11.28 1.89 -0.83
N ILE A 139 -11.15 1.96 0.49
CA ILE A 139 -11.09 3.24 1.22
C ILE A 139 -9.85 4.04 0.81
N GLU A 140 -8.70 3.39 0.70
CA GLU A 140 -7.45 4.02 0.22
C GLU A 140 -7.65 4.61 -1.18
N PHE A 141 -8.18 3.82 -2.11
CA PHE A 141 -8.46 4.26 -3.46
C PHE A 141 -9.39 5.49 -3.49
N ILE A 142 -10.46 5.49 -2.69
CA ILE A 142 -11.37 6.63 -2.60
C ILE A 142 -10.65 7.87 -2.03
N ALA A 143 -9.80 7.69 -1.01
CA ALA A 143 -9.02 8.78 -0.44
C ALA A 143 -8.04 9.39 -1.46
N GLU A 144 -7.33 8.56 -2.21
CA GLU A 144 -6.42 9.00 -3.27
C GLU A 144 -7.15 9.76 -4.38
N GLU A 145 -8.33 9.28 -4.80
CA GLU A 145 -9.14 9.95 -5.82
C GLU A 145 -9.73 11.27 -5.32
N ALA A 146 -10.06 11.39 -4.03
CA ALA A 146 -10.59 12.63 -3.46
C ALA A 146 -9.57 13.79 -3.48
N ILE A 147 -8.27 13.49 -3.39
CA ILE A 147 -7.18 14.48 -3.47
C ILE A 147 -7.00 15.01 -4.91
N LYS A 148 -7.43 14.25 -5.93
CA LYS A 148 -7.24 14.63 -7.33
C LYS A 148 -8.21 15.76 -7.74
N PRO A 149 -7.79 16.64 -8.67
CA PRO A 149 -8.70 17.58 -9.32
C PRO A 149 -9.83 16.83 -10.03
N ASN A 150 -11.03 17.41 -10.09
CA ASN A 150 -12.24 16.77 -10.62
C ASN A 150 -12.04 16.12 -12.00
N ASP A 151 -11.32 16.79 -12.90
CA ASP A 151 -11.09 16.34 -14.28
C ASP A 151 -10.19 15.10 -14.39
N HIS A 152 -9.44 14.78 -13.33
CA HIS A 152 -8.52 13.65 -13.26
C HIS A 152 -9.07 12.48 -12.43
N ARG A 153 -10.27 12.62 -11.87
CA ARG A 153 -10.91 11.58 -11.07
C ARG A 153 -11.46 10.48 -11.96
N LYS A 154 -11.28 9.24 -11.52
CA LYS A 154 -11.86 8.07 -12.21
C LYS A 154 -13.26 7.78 -11.70
N THR A 155 -14.19 8.70 -11.93
CA THR A 155 -15.53 8.71 -11.29
C THR A 155 -16.30 7.39 -11.42
N GLY A 156 -16.24 6.72 -12.57
CA GLY A 156 -16.86 5.41 -12.75
C GLY A 156 -16.32 4.34 -11.79
N LEU A 157 -15.00 4.29 -11.59
CA LEU A 157 -14.37 3.36 -10.66
C LEU A 157 -14.63 3.72 -9.20
N ILE A 158 -14.78 5.02 -8.91
CA ILE A 158 -15.13 5.50 -7.56
C ILE A 158 -16.52 5.02 -7.17
N PHE A 159 -17.51 5.14 -8.05
CA PHE A 159 -18.86 4.63 -7.77
C PHE A 159 -18.88 3.12 -7.61
N ASP A 160 -18.14 2.36 -8.43
CA ASP A 160 -17.98 0.91 -8.25
C ASP A 160 -17.36 0.56 -6.89
N ALA A 161 -16.37 1.35 -6.43
CA ALA A 161 -15.74 1.19 -5.13
C ALA A 161 -16.72 1.49 -3.99
N ILE A 162 -17.52 2.55 -4.10
CA ILE A 162 -18.56 2.91 -3.12
C ILE A 162 -19.59 1.78 -2.99
N VAL A 163 -20.11 1.24 -4.10
CA VAL A 163 -21.08 0.13 -4.09
C VAL A 163 -20.48 -1.13 -3.48
N LYS A 164 -19.22 -1.44 -3.78
CA LYS A 164 -18.53 -2.59 -3.16
C LYS A 164 -18.32 -2.40 -1.65
N LEU A 165 -18.04 -1.17 -1.20
CA LEU A 165 -17.92 -0.87 0.23
C LEU A 165 -19.25 -1.06 0.96
N GLU A 166 -20.37 -0.67 0.36
CA GLU A 166 -21.69 -0.94 0.93
C GLU A 166 -21.89 -2.43 1.21
N ALA A 167 -21.50 -3.30 0.27
CA ALA A 167 -21.57 -4.75 0.46
C ALA A 167 -20.72 -5.21 1.66
N PHE A 168 -19.52 -4.65 1.87
CA PHE A 168 -18.71 -4.96 3.06
C PHE A 168 -19.34 -4.45 4.36
N PHE A 169 -19.87 -3.22 4.37
CA PHE A 169 -20.53 -2.67 5.54
C PHE A 169 -21.85 -3.35 5.88
N SER A 170 -22.48 -4.03 4.91
CA SER A 170 -23.65 -4.88 5.17
C SER A 170 -23.32 -6.13 6.01
N LEU A 171 -22.05 -6.56 6.00
CA LEU A 171 -21.58 -7.71 6.77
C LEU A 171 -21.16 -7.35 8.21
N VAL A 172 -20.93 -6.06 8.48
CA VAL A 172 -20.45 -5.52 9.75
C VAL A 172 -21.65 -5.18 10.65
N THR A 173 -21.59 -5.57 11.93
CA THR A 173 -22.75 -5.53 12.85
C THR A 173 -23.38 -4.13 12.99
N SER A 174 -22.57 -3.07 12.91
CA SER A 174 -23.01 -1.66 12.92
C SER A 174 -22.66 -0.91 11.62
N GLY A 175 -22.21 -1.64 10.60
CA GLY A 175 -21.69 -1.08 9.35
C GLY A 175 -22.74 -0.34 8.55
N LEU A 176 -23.92 -0.93 8.40
CA LEU A 176 -25.03 -0.35 7.62
C LEU A 176 -25.50 1.01 8.16
N THR A 177 -25.60 1.16 9.49
CA THR A 177 -26.01 2.42 10.12
C THR A 177 -24.99 3.53 9.84
N VAL A 178 -23.70 3.22 10.00
CA VAL A 178 -22.61 4.17 9.76
C VAL A 178 -22.48 4.48 8.27
N TRP A 179 -22.62 3.47 7.40
CA TRP A 179 -22.60 3.64 5.95
C TRP A 179 -23.71 4.59 5.49
N ASN A 180 -24.95 4.35 5.91
CA ASN A 180 -26.10 5.19 5.52
C ASN A 180 -25.96 6.63 5.98
N GLN A 181 -25.23 6.89 7.08
CA GLN A 181 -24.94 8.25 7.53
C GLN A 181 -24.03 9.01 6.55
N TYR A 182 -23.08 8.33 5.91
CA TYR A 182 -22.03 8.97 5.11
C TYR A 182 -22.11 8.71 3.61
N HIS A 183 -22.90 7.74 3.18
CA HIS A 183 -23.04 7.34 1.78
C HIS A 183 -23.43 8.52 0.88
N GLN A 184 -24.44 9.32 1.29
CA GLN A 184 -24.87 10.48 0.51
C GLN A 184 -23.77 11.53 0.36
N TYR A 185 -22.96 11.72 1.41
CA TYR A 185 -21.82 12.62 1.36
C TYR A 185 -20.80 12.16 0.31
N LEU A 186 -20.41 10.88 0.36
CA LEU A 186 -19.45 10.30 -0.59
C LEU A 186 -19.94 10.47 -2.04
N VAL A 187 -21.21 10.14 -2.31
CA VAL A 187 -21.79 10.33 -3.64
C VAL A 187 -21.78 11.79 -4.08
N SER A 188 -22.18 12.72 -3.21
CA SER A 188 -22.21 14.15 -3.54
C SER A 188 -20.84 14.76 -3.77
N PHE A 189 -19.81 14.25 -3.09
CA PHE A 189 -18.44 14.76 -3.21
C PHE A 189 -17.81 14.44 -4.57
N PHE A 190 -18.23 13.33 -5.18
CA PHE A 190 -17.71 12.85 -6.48
C PHE A 190 -18.66 13.08 -7.65
N SER A 191 -19.83 13.69 -7.41
CA SER A 191 -20.76 14.14 -8.45
C SER A 191 -20.29 15.47 -9.06
#